data_AF-A0A1G0JIV3-F1
#
_entry.id   AF-A0A1G0JIV3-F1
#
_cell.length_a   1.000
_cell.length_b   1.000
_cell.length_c   1.000
_cell.angle_alpha   90.00
_cell.angle_beta   90.00
_cell.angle_gamma   90.00
#
_symmetry.space_group_name_H-M   'P 1'
#
loop_
_entity.id
_entity.type
_entity.pdbx_description
1 polymer ?
#
loop_
_entity_poly.entity_id
_entity_poly.type
_entity_poly.pdbx_seq_one_letter_code
_entity_poly.pdbx_strand_id
1 'polypeptide(L)'
;MLARGHERDLEHMGGLIHRMPWTGLFFLIGCISISALPPFNGFVSEWLTFQTALQATKLESGVLRAVIPITAAMLALTGALAAACFVKVYGIAFLGQARSRHVRHAREASRGMVLAQGLLAVLCLLFGVLPTVTVAALNRIADDLTGYGVVAATQKGWLWLTPIAPEVASYSAPLILLGVFIAIVVWACLYFYARRRRRIQPEPRKPAWDCGFGPLNSRMQYSATAFAMPIRHVFRSLMRLHEDKVREMDPRLPTHPSALRYQFHADDISWHYLYLPVEALLHAAARRVSRIQTGHLRHYLAYSFFTLLLLLWLIT
;
A
#
# COMPACT_ATOMS: atom_id res chain seq x y z
N MET A 1 5.89 -11.45 10.58
CA MET A 1 6.44 -12.10 9.36
C MET A 1 7.95 -12.06 9.33
N LEU A 2 8.57 -10.87 9.26
CA LEU A 2 10.03 -10.69 9.20
C LEU A 2 10.79 -11.28 10.39
N ALA A 3 10.26 -11.15 11.61
CA ALA A 3 10.93 -11.60 12.83
C ALA A 3 11.03 -13.12 13.03
N ARG A 4 10.23 -13.94 12.33
CA ARG A 4 10.27 -15.42 12.46
C ARG A 4 10.61 -16.14 11.15
N GLY A 5 10.29 -15.53 10.00
CA GLY A 5 10.63 -16.09 8.69
C GLY A 5 12.10 -15.92 8.33
N HIS A 6 12.81 -14.96 8.92
CA HIS A 6 14.21 -14.57 8.60
C HIS A 6 14.47 -14.29 7.10
N GLU A 7 13.43 -14.28 6.28
CA GLU A 7 13.46 -14.01 4.85
C GLU A 7 12.89 -12.61 4.64
N ARG A 8 13.73 -11.70 4.13
CA ARG A 8 13.34 -10.30 3.86
C ARG A 8 13.02 -10.08 2.37
N ASP A 9 13.40 -11.02 1.53
CA ASP A 9 13.18 -10.94 0.09
C ASP A 9 11.89 -11.67 -0.29
N LEU A 10 11.00 -10.92 -0.94
CA LEU A 10 9.74 -11.44 -1.47
C LEU A 10 9.96 -12.55 -2.52
N GLU A 11 11.10 -12.56 -3.21
CA GLU A 11 11.43 -13.59 -4.19
C GLU A 11 11.63 -14.96 -3.58
N HIS A 12 12.05 -15.01 -2.32
CA HIS A 12 12.29 -16.25 -1.58
C HIS A 12 11.09 -16.69 -0.71
N MET A 13 10.00 -15.92 -0.73
CA MET A 13 8.74 -16.25 -0.05
C MET A 13 7.81 -17.12 -0.91
N GLY A 14 6.78 -17.69 -0.27
CA GLY A 14 5.74 -18.48 -0.93
C GLY A 14 5.08 -19.49 0.01
N GLY A 15 3.79 -19.75 -0.18
CA GLY A 15 3.05 -20.80 0.54
C GLY A 15 2.93 -20.61 2.07
N LEU A 16 3.16 -19.39 2.58
CA LEU A 16 3.11 -19.12 4.02
C LEU A 16 1.73 -19.34 4.63
N ILE A 17 0.64 -19.28 3.85
CA ILE A 17 -0.73 -19.46 4.35
C ILE A 17 -0.94 -20.81 5.05
N HIS A 18 -0.20 -21.85 4.65
CA HIS A 18 -0.30 -23.18 5.25
C HIS A 18 0.45 -23.30 6.58
N ARG A 19 1.45 -22.46 6.81
CA ARG A 19 2.30 -22.47 8.01
C ARG A 19 1.92 -21.41 9.03
N MET A 20 1.37 -20.30 8.56
CA MET A 20 0.98 -19.13 9.33
C MET A 20 -0.44 -18.67 8.94
N PRO A 21 -1.48 -19.53 9.11
CA PRO A 21 -2.83 -19.23 8.63
C PRO A 21 -3.44 -17.99 9.28
N TRP A 22 -3.17 -17.73 10.56
CA TRP A 22 -3.72 -16.56 11.25
C TRP A 22 -3.04 -15.28 10.82
N THR A 23 -1.70 -15.29 10.71
CA THR A 23 -0.96 -14.15 10.16
C THR A 23 -1.40 -13.89 8.72
N GLY A 24 -1.57 -14.93 7.90
CA GLY A 24 -2.05 -14.80 6.53
C GLY A 24 -3.44 -14.19 6.44
N LEU A 25 -4.38 -14.63 7.28
CA LEU A 25 -5.74 -14.08 7.35
C LEU A 25 -5.74 -12.59 7.73
N PHE A 26 -5.05 -12.20 8.81
CA PHE A 26 -5.04 -10.80 9.24
C PHE A 26 -4.27 -9.90 8.27
N PHE A 27 -3.21 -10.41 7.65
CA PHE A 27 -2.51 -9.69 6.59
C PHE A 27 -3.41 -9.49 5.36
N LEU A 28 -4.18 -10.52 4.97
CA LEU A 28 -5.15 -10.40 3.88
C LEU A 28 -6.20 -9.32 4.18
N ILE A 29 -6.74 -9.30 5.40
CA ILE A 29 -7.68 -8.25 5.82
C ILE A 29 -7.03 -6.87 5.68
N GLY A 30 -5.76 -6.72 6.10
CA GLY A 30 -5.00 -5.50 5.88
C GLY A 30 -4.85 -5.14 4.40
N CYS A 31 -4.53 -6.09 3.53
CA CYS A 31 -4.43 -5.90 2.08
C CYS A 31 -5.77 -5.45 1.46
N ILE A 32 -6.88 -6.05 1.87
CA ILE A 32 -8.22 -5.68 1.39
C ILE A 32 -8.58 -4.27 1.87
N SER A 33 -8.24 -3.96 3.13
CA SER A 33 -8.51 -2.67 3.76
C SER A 33 -7.76 -1.52 3.09
N ILE A 34 -6.46 -1.68 2.81
CA ILE A 34 -5.64 -0.65 2.15
C ILE A 34 -5.94 -0.53 0.64
N SER A 35 -6.46 -1.59 0.02
CA SER A 35 -6.92 -1.56 -1.38
C SER A 35 -8.34 -0.98 -1.52
N ALA A 36 -8.85 -0.32 -0.48
CA ALA A 36 -10.15 0.35 -0.46
C ALA A 36 -11.31 -0.54 -0.94
N LEU A 37 -11.36 -1.80 -0.50
CA LEU A 37 -12.52 -2.66 -0.79
C LEU A 37 -13.64 -2.45 0.24
N PRO A 38 -14.91 -2.29 -0.17
CA PRO A 38 -16.05 -2.39 0.75
C PRO A 38 -16.01 -3.75 1.45
N PRO A 39 -16.21 -3.87 2.77
CA PRO A 39 -16.75 -2.93 3.76
C PRO A 39 -15.71 -2.31 4.72
N PHE A 40 -14.46 -2.12 4.29
CA PHE A 40 -13.38 -1.69 5.19
C PHE A 40 -13.24 -0.16 5.29
N ASN A 41 -12.55 0.30 6.33
CA ASN A 41 -12.35 1.73 6.59
C ASN A 41 -11.66 2.48 5.44
N GLY A 42 -10.70 1.85 4.74
CA GLY A 42 -9.98 2.45 3.62
C GLY A 42 -10.92 2.87 2.48
N PHE A 43 -11.95 2.06 2.20
CA PHE A 43 -12.99 2.43 1.23
C PHE A 43 -13.75 3.68 1.69
N VAL A 44 -14.15 3.75 2.97
CA VAL A 44 -14.92 4.89 3.50
C VAL A 44 -14.12 6.19 3.38
N SER A 45 -12.83 6.18 3.75
CA SER A 45 -11.99 7.38 3.65
C SER A 45 -11.79 7.86 2.21
N GLU A 46 -11.53 6.93 1.29
CA GLU A 46 -11.29 7.28 -0.11
C GLU A 46 -12.59 7.70 -0.79
N TRP A 47 -13.70 7.02 -0.50
CA TRP A 47 -15.04 7.39 -0.96
C TRP A 47 -15.42 8.81 -0.52
N LEU A 48 -15.24 9.16 0.76
CA LEU A 48 -15.49 10.51 1.25
C LEU A 48 -14.63 11.55 0.53
N THR A 49 -13.38 11.22 0.21
CA THR A 49 -12.47 12.10 -0.53
C THR A 49 -12.91 12.28 -1.99
N PHE A 50 -13.39 11.23 -2.66
CA PHE A 50 -13.99 11.36 -3.98
C PHE A 50 -15.26 12.20 -3.96
N GLN A 51 -16.09 12.03 -2.93
CA GLN A 51 -17.32 12.79 -2.76
C GLN A 51 -17.05 14.29 -2.55
N THR A 52 -16.01 14.67 -1.80
CA THR A 52 -15.60 16.07 -1.70
C THR A 52 -15.04 16.59 -3.02
N ALA A 53 -14.25 15.78 -3.74
CA ALA A 53 -13.69 16.18 -5.03
C ALA A 53 -14.76 16.40 -6.12
N LEU A 54 -15.81 15.58 -6.15
CA LEU A 54 -16.93 15.73 -7.11
C LEU A 54 -17.73 17.03 -6.89
N GLN A 55 -17.61 17.67 -5.72
CA GLN A 55 -18.22 18.96 -5.44
C GLN A 55 -17.40 20.17 -5.91
N ALA A 56 -16.28 19.95 -6.59
CA ALA A 56 -15.44 21.00 -7.15
C ALA A 56 -16.21 21.99 -8.03
N THR A 57 -17.32 21.57 -8.65
CA THR A 57 -18.17 22.42 -9.49
C THR A 57 -18.89 23.53 -8.73
N LYS A 58 -19.04 23.42 -7.41
CA LYS A 58 -19.64 24.42 -6.54
C LYS A 58 -18.67 25.54 -6.13
N LEU A 59 -17.38 25.41 -6.44
CA LEU A 59 -16.39 26.43 -6.11
C LEU A 59 -16.46 27.61 -7.09
N GLU A 60 -16.35 28.82 -6.55
CA GLU A 60 -16.28 30.07 -7.32
C GLU A 60 -14.95 30.21 -8.07
N SER A 61 -13.86 29.63 -7.53
CA SER A 61 -12.54 29.68 -8.16
C SER A 61 -12.42 28.70 -9.33
N GLY A 62 -12.27 29.24 -10.54
CA GLY A 62 -12.07 28.45 -11.76
C GLY A 62 -10.80 27.59 -11.74
N VAL A 63 -9.74 28.02 -11.05
CA VAL A 63 -8.49 27.27 -10.92
C VAL A 63 -8.70 26.00 -10.07
N LEU A 64 -9.33 26.13 -8.90
CA LEU A 64 -9.59 24.97 -8.04
C LEU A 64 -10.54 23.98 -8.73
N ARG A 65 -11.53 24.48 -9.46
CA ARG A 65 -12.48 23.65 -10.23
C ARG A 65 -11.78 22.77 -11.28
N ALA A 66 -10.66 23.23 -11.85
CA ALA A 66 -9.88 22.45 -12.81
C ALA A 66 -8.87 21.49 -12.14
N VAL A 67 -8.25 21.91 -11.03
CA VAL A 67 -7.21 21.11 -10.35
C VAL A 67 -7.80 19.93 -9.59
N ILE A 68 -8.95 20.10 -8.92
CA ILE A 68 -9.53 19.06 -8.05
C ILE A 68 -9.81 17.74 -8.80
N PRO A 69 -10.44 17.71 -9.99
CA PRO A 69 -10.64 16.47 -10.74
C PRO A 69 -9.33 15.76 -11.11
N ILE A 70 -8.26 16.52 -11.40
CA ILE A 70 -6.93 15.94 -11.70
C ILE A 70 -6.38 15.26 -10.44
N THR A 71 -6.49 15.92 -9.27
CA THR A 71 -6.05 15.33 -8.00
C THR A 71 -6.86 14.07 -7.64
N ALA A 72 -8.17 14.06 -7.91
CA ALA A 72 -9.00 12.88 -7.73
C ALA A 72 -8.58 11.74 -8.68
N ALA A 73 -8.28 12.04 -9.95
CA ALA A 73 -7.78 11.03 -10.88
C ALA A 73 -6.43 10.45 -10.44
N MET A 74 -5.53 11.28 -9.89
CA MET A 74 -4.28 10.83 -9.29
C MET A 74 -4.52 9.96 -8.05
N LEU A 75 -5.47 10.31 -7.20
CA LEU A 75 -5.87 9.50 -6.04
C LEU A 75 -6.38 8.11 -6.50
N ALA A 76 -7.26 8.07 -7.50
CA ALA A 76 -7.76 6.81 -8.07
C ALA A 76 -6.63 5.95 -8.66
N LEU A 77 -5.68 6.57 -9.36
CA LEU A 77 -4.49 5.88 -9.87
C LEU A 77 -3.64 5.31 -8.73
N THR A 78 -3.43 6.06 -7.65
CA THR A 78 -2.70 5.55 -6.48
C THR A 78 -3.42 4.39 -5.80
N GLY A 79 -4.75 4.43 -5.69
CA GLY A 79 -5.56 3.32 -5.18
C GLY A 79 -5.41 2.05 -6.03
N ALA A 80 -5.46 2.19 -7.36
CA ALA A 80 -5.26 1.07 -8.28
C ALA A 80 -3.85 0.46 -8.18
N LEU A 81 -2.81 1.30 -8.08
CA LEU A 81 -1.43 0.84 -7.89
C LEU A 81 -1.22 0.18 -6.53
N ALA A 82 -1.85 0.70 -5.47
CA ALA A 82 -1.83 0.08 -4.15
C ALA A 82 -2.47 -1.31 -4.20
N ALA A 83 -3.64 -1.45 -4.82
CA ALA A 83 -4.31 -2.74 -5.00
C ALA A 83 -3.42 -3.74 -5.76
N ALA A 84 -2.82 -3.33 -6.88
CA ALA A 84 -1.89 -4.17 -7.64
C ALA A 84 -0.67 -4.60 -6.81
N CYS A 85 -0.12 -3.69 -6.00
CA CYS A 85 1.00 -3.96 -5.10
C CYS A 85 0.63 -4.99 -4.03
N PHE A 86 -0.50 -4.82 -3.34
CA PHE A 86 -0.89 -5.72 -2.25
C PHE A 86 -1.39 -7.08 -2.76
N VAL A 87 -2.02 -7.14 -3.94
CA VAL A 87 -2.31 -8.40 -4.63
C VAL A 87 -1.00 -9.14 -4.93
N LYS A 88 0.02 -8.46 -5.44
CA LYS A 88 1.36 -9.05 -5.66
C LYS A 88 1.96 -9.56 -4.36
N VAL A 89 2.01 -8.73 -3.32
CA VAL A 89 2.65 -9.09 -2.04
C VAL A 89 1.96 -10.31 -1.43
N TYR A 90 0.62 -10.30 -1.37
CA TYR A 90 -0.13 -11.41 -0.81
C TYR A 90 0.01 -12.68 -1.67
N GLY A 91 -0.19 -12.55 -2.98
CA GLY A 91 -0.10 -13.65 -3.95
C GLY A 91 1.26 -14.34 -3.95
N ILE A 92 2.35 -13.58 -3.92
CA ILE A 92 3.71 -14.15 -3.96
C ILE A 92 4.14 -14.68 -2.59
N ALA A 93 3.80 -14.01 -1.48
CA ALA A 93 4.31 -14.43 -0.19
C ALA A 93 3.50 -15.57 0.46
N PHE A 94 2.18 -15.53 0.34
CA PHE A 94 1.28 -16.44 1.06
C PHE A 94 0.76 -17.60 0.23
N LEU A 95 0.59 -17.43 -1.09
CA LEU A 95 0.11 -18.48 -1.99
C LEU A 95 1.30 -19.19 -2.67
N GLY A 96 1.00 -20.26 -3.41
CA GLY A 96 2.02 -21.05 -4.10
C GLY A 96 2.78 -22.03 -3.19
N GLN A 97 3.96 -22.47 -3.62
CA GLN A 97 4.83 -23.34 -2.83
C GLN A 97 5.95 -22.55 -2.14
N ALA A 98 6.41 -23.08 -1.01
CA ALA A 98 7.53 -22.50 -0.26
C ALA A 98 8.85 -22.60 -1.02
N ARG A 99 9.42 -21.43 -1.38
CA ARG A 99 10.65 -21.31 -2.17
C ARG A 99 11.93 -21.53 -1.37
N SER A 100 12.01 -21.02 -0.13
CA SER A 100 13.19 -21.18 0.72
C SER A 100 13.01 -22.21 1.85
N ARG A 101 14.13 -22.72 2.39
CA ARG A 101 14.11 -23.64 3.55
C ARG A 101 13.55 -22.95 4.78
N HIS A 102 13.83 -21.65 4.96
CA HIS A 102 13.31 -20.85 6.08
C HIS A 102 11.78 -20.79 6.05
N VAL A 103 11.20 -20.53 4.88
CA VAL A 103 9.75 -20.47 4.69
C VAL A 103 9.10 -21.83 4.91
N ARG A 104 9.73 -22.93 4.48
CA ARG A 104 9.23 -24.30 4.75
C ARG A 104 9.12 -24.64 6.24
N HIS A 105 9.98 -24.07 7.07
CA HIS A 105 10.02 -24.28 8.51
C HIS A 105 9.42 -23.11 9.30
N ALA A 106 8.81 -22.14 8.62
CA ALA A 106 8.16 -21.01 9.26
C ALA A 106 7.08 -21.51 10.23
N ARG A 107 6.98 -20.83 11.37
CA ARG A 107 5.94 -21.07 12.37
C ARG A 107 5.13 -19.80 12.56
N GLU A 108 3.89 -19.97 12.99
CA GLU A 108 2.98 -18.87 13.31
C GLU A 108 3.65 -17.83 14.22
N ALA A 109 3.22 -16.57 14.10
CA ALA A 109 3.72 -15.49 14.94
C ALA A 109 3.40 -15.75 16.43
N SER A 110 4.08 -15.04 17.34
CA SER A 110 3.76 -15.16 18.77
C SER A 110 2.30 -14.74 19.01
N ARG A 111 1.65 -15.33 20.02
CA ARG A 111 0.23 -15.06 20.31
C ARG A 111 -0.07 -13.57 20.48
N GLY A 112 0.83 -12.82 21.12
CA GLY A 112 0.70 -11.37 21.27
C GLY A 112 0.73 -10.61 19.93
N MET A 113 1.59 -11.00 18.99
CA MET A 113 1.61 -10.38 17.65
C MET A 113 0.35 -10.70 16.86
N VAL A 114 -0.09 -11.97 16.90
CA VAL A 114 -1.33 -12.39 16.21
C VAL A 114 -2.54 -11.68 16.79
N LEU A 115 -2.62 -11.51 18.12
CA LEU A 115 -3.69 -10.78 18.78
C LEU A 115 -3.69 -9.30 18.38
N ALA A 116 -2.52 -8.66 18.35
CA ALA A 116 -2.40 -7.26 17.90
C ALA A 116 -2.82 -7.09 16.44
N GLN A 117 -2.43 -8.00 15.56
CA GLN A 117 -2.87 -8.01 14.16
C GLN A 117 -4.38 -8.24 14.03
N GLY A 118 -4.93 -9.16 14.81
CA GLY A 118 -6.37 -9.43 14.85
C GLY A 118 -7.16 -8.23 15.35
N LEU A 119 -6.70 -7.56 16.41
CA LEU A 119 -7.31 -6.35 16.93
C LEU A 119 -7.35 -5.25 15.86
N LEU A 120 -6.23 -4.99 15.19
CA LEU A 120 -6.16 -4.00 14.10
C LEU A 120 -7.08 -4.37 12.93
N ALA A 121 -7.11 -5.64 12.54
CA ALA A 121 -7.99 -6.13 11.48
C ALA A 121 -9.48 -5.93 11.82
N VAL A 122 -9.86 -6.20 13.07
CA VAL A 122 -11.23 -5.96 13.57
C VAL A 122 -11.55 -4.48 13.59
N LEU A 123 -10.63 -3.61 14.01
CA LEU A 123 -10.83 -2.16 14.00
C LEU A 123 -11.01 -1.61 12.56
N CYS A 124 -10.22 -2.08 11.60
CA CYS A 124 -10.37 -1.71 10.19
C CYS A 124 -11.76 -2.07 9.64
N LEU A 125 -12.28 -3.25 10.02
CA LEU A 125 -13.63 -3.67 9.65
C LEU A 125 -14.69 -2.84 10.38
N LEU A 126 -14.56 -2.66 11.68
CA LEU A 126 -15.53 -1.95 12.52
C LEU A 126 -15.72 -0.51 12.06
N PHE A 127 -14.62 0.21 11.77
CA PHE A 127 -14.68 1.58 11.26
C PHE A 127 -15.24 1.66 9.83
N GLY A 128 -15.13 0.59 9.03
CA GLY A 128 -15.74 0.52 7.71
C GLY A 128 -17.23 0.20 7.74
N VAL A 129 -17.68 -0.62 8.70
CA VAL A 129 -19.08 -1.04 8.88
C VAL A 129 -19.91 0.01 9.61
N LEU A 130 -19.31 0.70 10.58
CA LEU A 130 -19.92 1.79 11.35
C LEU A 130 -19.24 3.13 11.05
N PRO A 131 -19.26 3.60 9.79
CA PRO A 131 -18.57 4.83 9.43
C PRO A 131 -19.23 6.05 10.08
N THR A 132 -20.55 6.01 10.29
CA THR A 132 -21.35 7.10 10.86
C THR A 132 -20.89 7.49 12.27
N VAL A 133 -20.60 6.50 13.13
CA VAL A 133 -20.12 6.75 14.50
C VAL A 133 -18.75 7.43 14.49
N THR A 134 -17.84 6.92 13.65
CA THR A 134 -16.47 7.43 13.52
C THR A 134 -16.46 8.84 12.94
N VAL A 135 -17.22 9.06 11.86
CA VAL A 135 -17.36 10.37 11.22
C VAL A 135 -18.02 11.37 12.16
N ALA A 136 -19.04 10.99 12.93
CA ALA A 136 -19.68 11.88 13.90
C ALA A 136 -18.72 12.32 15.01
N ALA A 137 -17.87 11.42 15.50
CA ALA A 137 -16.85 11.76 16.49
C ALA A 137 -15.82 12.75 15.93
N LEU A 138 -15.34 12.52 14.70
CA LEU A 138 -14.42 13.43 14.01
C LEU A 138 -15.09 14.77 13.67
N ASN A 139 -16.39 14.75 13.37
CA ASN A 139 -17.14 15.94 13.00
C ASN A 139 -17.17 16.97 14.12
N ARG A 140 -17.28 16.54 15.38
CA ARG A 140 -17.24 17.46 16.54
C ARG A 140 -15.93 18.25 16.57
N ILE A 141 -14.82 17.56 16.33
CA ILE A 141 -13.48 18.18 16.30
C ILE A 141 -13.37 19.14 15.10
N ALA A 142 -13.88 18.75 13.93
CA ALA A 142 -13.87 19.60 12.75
C ALA A 142 -14.72 20.87 12.94
N ASP A 143 -15.90 20.74 13.55
CA ASP A 143 -16.81 21.85 13.85
C ASP A 143 -16.17 22.82 14.85
N ASP A 144 -15.56 22.32 15.93
CA ASP A 144 -14.84 23.14 16.91
C ASP A 144 -13.66 23.92 16.30
N LEU A 145 -12.94 23.32 15.33
CA LEU A 145 -11.75 23.92 14.72
C LEU A 145 -12.05 24.86 13.56
N THR A 146 -13.07 24.54 12.76
CA THR A 146 -13.33 25.23 11.48
C THR A 146 -14.63 26.02 11.48
N GLY A 147 -15.53 25.78 12.43
CA GLY A 147 -16.89 26.32 12.44
C GLY A 147 -17.81 25.71 11.37
N TYR A 148 -17.35 24.69 10.64
CA TYR A 148 -18.10 24.01 9.58
C TYR A 148 -18.12 22.49 9.80
N GLY A 149 -19.21 21.99 10.40
CA GLY A 149 -19.49 20.57 10.52
C GLY A 149 -20.11 19.93 9.26
N VAL A 150 -19.83 18.64 9.06
CA VAL A 150 -20.45 17.74 8.08
C VAL A 150 -21.80 17.22 8.60
N VAL A 151 -22.74 18.14 8.89
CA VAL A 151 -24.02 17.83 9.56
C VAL A 151 -24.89 16.86 8.73
N ALA A 152 -24.78 16.88 7.40
CA ALA A 152 -25.58 16.03 6.51
C ALA A 152 -25.22 14.52 6.55
N ALA A 153 -23.98 14.19 6.90
CA ALA A 153 -23.44 12.82 6.81
C ALA A 153 -24.14 11.79 7.72
N THR A 154 -24.84 12.25 8.76
CA THR A 154 -25.46 11.40 9.81
C THR A 154 -26.97 11.59 9.97
N GLN A 155 -27.61 12.45 9.16
CA GLN A 155 -29.04 12.78 9.36
C GLN A 155 -30.01 11.61 9.08
N LYS A 156 -29.64 10.63 8.25
CA LYS A 156 -30.47 9.44 7.96
C LYS A 156 -30.16 8.24 8.87
N GLY A 157 -29.48 8.46 10.00
CA GLY A 157 -29.19 7.44 11.01
C GLY A 157 -27.91 6.64 10.73
N TRP A 158 -27.65 5.63 11.56
CA TRP A 158 -26.38 4.87 11.55
C TRP A 158 -26.13 4.05 10.26
N LEU A 159 -27.21 3.69 9.56
CA LEU A 159 -27.18 2.74 8.43
C LEU A 159 -26.75 3.39 7.11
N TRP A 160 -26.91 4.71 6.99
CA TRP A 160 -26.68 5.45 5.76
C TRP A 160 -25.64 6.53 6.00
N LEU A 161 -24.53 6.44 5.27
CA LEU A 161 -23.60 7.55 5.13
C LEU A 161 -24.09 8.40 3.95
N THR A 162 -24.62 9.59 4.27
CA THR A 162 -25.17 10.55 3.28
C THR A 162 -24.35 11.83 3.31
N PRO A 163 -23.14 11.87 2.74
CA PRO A 163 -22.21 12.96 2.99
C PRO A 163 -22.71 14.33 2.48
N ILE A 164 -23.64 14.36 1.51
CA ILE A 164 -24.01 15.59 0.78
C ILE A 164 -25.52 15.72 0.60
N ALA A 165 -26.13 14.80 -0.15
CA ALA A 165 -27.56 14.76 -0.39
C ALA A 165 -27.98 13.29 -0.63
N PRO A 166 -29.15 12.86 -0.14
CA PRO A 166 -29.58 11.47 -0.31
C PRO A 166 -29.76 11.04 -1.77
N GLU A 167 -30.08 11.99 -2.67
CA GLU A 167 -30.33 11.69 -4.08
C GLU A 167 -29.08 11.45 -4.92
N VAL A 168 -27.91 11.92 -4.48
CA VAL A 168 -26.69 11.94 -5.31
C VAL A 168 -25.69 10.85 -4.92
N ALA A 169 -25.51 10.60 -3.62
CA ALA A 169 -24.50 9.64 -3.15
C ALA A 169 -24.80 9.13 -1.74
N SER A 170 -25.62 8.06 -1.66
CA SER A 170 -25.88 7.35 -0.41
C SER A 170 -25.08 6.04 -0.38
N TYR A 171 -24.26 5.84 0.65
CA TYR A 171 -23.51 4.60 0.89
C TYR A 171 -23.95 3.93 2.19
N SER A 172 -24.23 2.63 2.14
CA SER A 172 -24.67 1.86 3.30
C SER A 172 -23.82 0.60 3.47
N ALA A 173 -22.78 0.71 4.31
CA ALA A 173 -21.88 -0.40 4.61
C ALA A 173 -22.60 -1.69 5.09
N PRO A 174 -23.65 -1.62 5.94
CA PRO A 174 -24.40 -2.81 6.35
C PRO A 174 -25.13 -3.51 5.20
N LEU A 175 -25.65 -2.76 4.22
CA LEU A 175 -26.32 -3.33 3.06
C LEU A 175 -25.34 -3.99 2.10
N ILE A 176 -24.13 -3.45 1.96
CA ILE A 176 -23.07 -4.10 1.17
C ILE A 176 -22.62 -5.39 1.83
N LEU A 177 -22.44 -5.38 3.16
CA LEU A 177 -22.18 -6.61 3.91
C LEU A 177 -23.29 -7.65 3.71
N LEU A 178 -24.55 -7.23 3.79
CA LEU A 178 -25.69 -8.09 3.53
C LEU A 178 -25.67 -8.63 2.09
N GLY A 179 -25.35 -7.80 1.10
CA GLY A 179 -25.22 -8.21 -0.29
C GLY A 179 -24.11 -9.24 -0.50
N VAL A 180 -22.93 -9.03 0.10
CA VAL A 180 -21.83 -10.00 0.11
C VAL A 180 -22.25 -11.30 0.79
N PHE A 181 -22.93 -11.21 1.94
CA PHE A 181 -23.44 -12.38 2.65
C PHE A 181 -24.45 -13.18 1.81
N ILE A 182 -25.42 -12.50 1.18
CA ILE A 182 -26.39 -13.12 0.26
C ILE A 182 -25.66 -13.78 -0.90
N ALA A 183 -24.68 -13.13 -1.52
CA ALA A 183 -23.91 -13.71 -2.62
C ALA A 183 -23.17 -14.98 -2.20
N ILE A 184 -22.56 -15.00 -1.01
CA ILE A 184 -21.91 -16.18 -0.44
C ILE A 184 -22.93 -17.30 -0.17
N VAL A 185 -24.09 -16.98 0.40
CA VAL A 185 -25.16 -17.95 0.69
C VAL A 185 -25.71 -18.53 -0.61
N VAL A 186 -25.99 -17.70 -1.62
CA VAL A 186 -26.45 -18.14 -2.94
C VAL A 186 -25.41 -19.05 -3.58
N TRP A 187 -24.13 -18.65 -3.58
CA TRP A 187 -23.04 -19.49 -4.08
C TRP A 187 -22.96 -20.83 -3.34
N ALA A 188 -23.06 -20.83 -2.01
CA ALA A 188 -23.05 -22.04 -1.20
C ALA A 188 -24.25 -22.94 -1.50
N CYS A 189 -25.46 -22.37 -1.59
CA CYS A 189 -26.67 -23.09 -1.96
C CYS A 189 -26.55 -23.71 -3.37
N LEU A 190 -26.06 -22.96 -4.34
CA LEU A 190 -25.79 -23.46 -5.70
C LEU A 190 -24.73 -24.57 -5.69
N TYR A 191 -23.66 -24.40 -4.91
CA TYR A 191 -22.62 -25.41 -4.74
C TYR A 191 -23.18 -26.70 -4.12
N PHE A 192 -23.93 -26.62 -3.02
CA PHE A 192 -24.54 -27.77 -2.36
C PHE A 192 -25.63 -28.43 -3.22
N TYR A 193 -26.42 -27.64 -3.95
CA TYR A 193 -27.42 -28.14 -4.89
C TYR A 193 -26.77 -28.87 -6.07
N ALA A 194 -25.73 -28.28 -6.68
CA ALA A 194 -24.95 -28.90 -7.75
C ALA A 194 -24.24 -30.16 -7.27
N ARG A 195 -23.68 -30.15 -6.06
CA ARG A 195 -23.07 -31.32 -5.41
C ARG A 195 -24.07 -32.43 -5.10
N ARG A 196 -25.34 -32.10 -4.83
CA ARG A 196 -26.41 -33.09 -4.60
C ARG A 196 -26.94 -33.66 -5.91
N ARG A 197 -27.03 -32.86 -6.98
CA ARG A 197 -27.55 -33.28 -8.30
C ARG A 197 -26.52 -33.98 -9.18
N ARG A 198 -25.28 -33.51 -9.20
CA ARG A 198 -24.17 -34.19 -9.87
C ARG A 198 -23.44 -34.97 -8.81
N ARG A 199 -23.24 -36.29 -9.02
CA ARG A 199 -22.32 -37.15 -8.24
C ARG A 199 -20.87 -36.65 -8.35
N ILE A 200 -20.60 -35.39 -8.04
CA ILE A 200 -19.25 -34.82 -7.95
C ILE A 200 -18.69 -35.44 -6.68
N GLN A 201 -18.09 -36.61 -6.84
CA GLN A 201 -17.19 -37.14 -5.83
C GLN A 201 -16.08 -36.09 -5.67
N PRO A 202 -15.68 -35.76 -4.44
CA PRO A 202 -14.52 -34.89 -4.25
C PRO A 202 -13.35 -35.54 -4.97
N GLU A 203 -12.87 -34.87 -6.05
CA GLU A 203 -11.66 -35.31 -6.73
C GLU A 203 -10.55 -35.36 -5.67
N PRO A 204 -9.83 -36.49 -5.55
CA PRO A 204 -8.72 -36.55 -4.62
C PRO A 204 -7.74 -35.43 -4.96
N ARG A 205 -7.08 -34.89 -3.93
CA ARG A 205 -6.08 -33.82 -4.10
C ARG A 205 -4.93 -34.34 -4.96
N LYS A 206 -5.03 -34.14 -6.27
CA LYS A 206 -3.99 -34.44 -7.25
C LYS A 206 -3.09 -33.21 -7.43
N PRO A 207 -1.82 -33.40 -7.82
CA PRO A 207 -0.98 -32.30 -8.25
C PRO A 207 -1.67 -31.50 -9.37
N ALA A 208 -1.43 -30.19 -9.41
CA ALA A 208 -1.86 -29.39 -10.55
C ALA A 208 -1.17 -29.88 -11.83
N TRP A 209 -1.84 -29.70 -12.97
CA TRP A 209 -1.32 -30.10 -14.28
C TRP A 209 0.05 -29.45 -14.51
N ASP A 210 1.04 -30.29 -14.76
CA ASP A 210 2.45 -29.93 -14.92
C ASP A 210 2.88 -29.91 -16.40
N CYS A 211 1.93 -29.96 -17.34
CA CYS A 211 2.19 -30.11 -18.77
C CYS A 211 3.08 -31.32 -19.12
N GLY A 212 3.12 -32.35 -18.27
CA GLY A 212 3.95 -33.54 -18.46
C GLY A 212 5.42 -33.35 -18.06
N PHE A 213 5.79 -32.25 -17.38
CA PHE A 213 7.16 -31.99 -16.92
C PHE A 213 7.52 -32.70 -15.60
N GLY A 214 6.60 -33.45 -14.99
CA GLY A 214 6.79 -34.07 -13.68
C GLY A 214 6.48 -33.12 -12.51
N PRO A 215 6.81 -33.49 -11.26
CA PRO A 215 6.31 -32.80 -10.09
C PRO A 215 6.69 -31.31 -10.09
N LEU A 216 5.67 -30.45 -10.04
CA LEU A 216 5.82 -28.99 -9.97
C LEU A 216 6.71 -28.59 -8.79
N ASN A 217 7.75 -27.82 -9.09
CA ASN A 217 8.67 -27.29 -8.09
C ASN A 217 8.47 -25.78 -7.87
N SER A 218 9.10 -25.25 -6.84
CA SER A 218 8.97 -23.84 -6.45
C SER A 218 9.57 -22.85 -7.46
N ARG A 219 10.37 -23.33 -8.44
CA ARG A 219 10.95 -22.51 -9.52
C ARG A 219 10.01 -22.36 -10.71
N MET A 220 8.99 -23.21 -10.82
CA MET A 220 7.99 -23.19 -11.91
C MET A 220 6.84 -22.22 -11.66
N GLN A 221 6.94 -21.36 -10.63
CA GLN A 221 5.92 -20.38 -10.26
C GLN A 221 6.39 -18.96 -10.59
N TYR A 222 5.43 -18.05 -10.81
CA TYR A 222 5.74 -16.63 -11.04
C TYR A 222 6.58 -16.04 -9.91
N SER A 223 7.66 -15.34 -10.26
CA SER A 223 8.49 -14.58 -9.33
C SER A 223 7.84 -13.21 -9.01
N ALA A 224 8.28 -12.55 -7.95
CA ALA A 224 7.74 -11.23 -7.59
C ALA A 224 8.06 -10.18 -8.68
N THR A 225 9.21 -10.32 -9.32
CA THR A 225 9.71 -9.50 -10.41
C THR A 225 8.91 -9.76 -11.68
N ALA A 226 8.67 -11.03 -12.03
CA ALA A 226 7.86 -11.39 -13.19
C ALA A 226 6.42 -10.88 -13.07
N PHE A 227 5.82 -10.98 -11.88
CA PHE A 227 4.46 -10.46 -11.64
C PHE A 227 4.38 -8.93 -11.88
N ALA A 228 5.41 -8.18 -11.47
CA ALA A 228 5.44 -6.73 -11.63
C ALA A 228 5.91 -6.24 -13.01
N MET A 229 6.34 -7.15 -13.90
CA MET A 229 6.94 -6.80 -15.19
C MET A 229 6.03 -5.91 -16.06
N PRO A 230 4.71 -6.16 -16.21
CA PRO A 230 3.86 -5.32 -17.05
C PRO A 230 3.76 -3.88 -16.52
N ILE A 231 3.57 -3.73 -15.20
CA ILE A 231 3.49 -2.42 -14.55
C ILE A 231 4.83 -1.68 -14.71
N ARG A 232 5.95 -2.35 -14.47
CA ARG A 232 7.29 -1.79 -14.65
C ARG A 232 7.55 -1.33 -16.08
N HIS A 233 7.04 -2.06 -17.06
CA HIS A 233 7.18 -1.68 -18.46
C HIS A 233 6.45 -0.36 -18.76
N VAL A 234 5.21 -0.22 -18.27
CA VAL A 234 4.43 1.03 -18.40
C VAL A 234 5.13 2.21 -17.72
N PHE A 235 5.69 2.00 -16.52
CA PHE A 235 6.37 3.05 -15.75
C PHE A 235 7.88 3.16 -16.00
N ARG A 236 8.41 2.52 -17.05
CA ARG A 236 9.85 2.48 -17.33
C ARG A 236 10.47 3.87 -17.48
N SER A 237 9.76 4.78 -18.14
CA SER A 237 10.19 6.17 -18.33
C SER A 237 10.28 6.93 -17.01
N LEU A 238 9.37 6.65 -16.08
CA LEU A 238 9.27 7.35 -14.80
C LEU A 238 10.25 6.84 -13.74
N MET A 239 10.76 5.61 -13.85
CA MET A 239 11.51 4.96 -12.76
C MET A 239 12.97 4.60 -13.10
N ARG A 240 13.53 5.13 -14.20
CA ARG A 240 14.92 4.84 -14.66
C ARG A 240 15.37 3.40 -14.36
N LEU A 241 14.60 2.42 -14.86
CA LEU A 241 14.88 1.00 -14.62
C LEU A 241 16.10 0.53 -15.44
N HIS A 242 17.14 0.07 -14.75
CA HIS A 242 18.27 -0.65 -15.36
C HIS A 242 18.08 -2.17 -15.16
N GLU A 243 18.12 -2.91 -16.27
CA GLU A 243 18.03 -4.38 -16.26
C GLU A 243 19.32 -4.96 -16.82
N ASP A 244 20.14 -5.53 -15.94
CA ASP A 244 21.36 -6.23 -16.33
C ASP A 244 21.08 -7.73 -16.49
N LYS A 245 21.48 -8.26 -17.64
CA LYS A 245 21.37 -9.69 -17.98
C LYS A 245 22.75 -10.30 -17.91
N VAL A 246 23.08 -10.93 -16.78
CA VAL A 246 24.33 -11.68 -16.65
C VAL A 246 24.11 -13.08 -17.21
N ARG A 247 24.73 -13.37 -18.35
CA ARG A 247 24.76 -14.71 -18.95
C ARG A 247 26.00 -15.44 -18.44
N GLU A 248 25.80 -16.48 -17.65
CA GLU A 248 26.89 -17.40 -17.31
C GLU A 248 27.11 -18.33 -18.50
N MET A 249 28.20 -18.11 -19.23
CA MET A 249 28.58 -18.95 -20.36
C MET A 249 29.40 -20.14 -19.87
N ASP A 250 29.03 -21.35 -20.29
CA ASP A 250 29.90 -22.50 -20.10
C ASP A 250 31.04 -22.41 -21.12
N PRO A 251 32.32 -22.45 -20.70
CA PRO A 251 33.46 -22.48 -21.62
C PRO A 251 33.40 -23.61 -22.65
N ARG A 252 32.68 -24.70 -22.36
CA ARG A 252 32.54 -25.89 -23.22
C ARG A 252 31.42 -25.76 -24.26
N LEU A 253 30.45 -24.88 -24.04
CA LEU A 253 29.29 -24.69 -24.91
C LEU A 253 29.06 -23.19 -25.13
N PRO A 254 29.91 -22.52 -25.94
CA PRO A 254 29.87 -21.07 -26.11
C PRO A 254 28.59 -20.54 -26.77
N THR A 255 27.76 -21.41 -27.35
CA THR A 255 26.47 -21.04 -27.96
C THR A 255 25.29 -21.15 -27.00
N HIS A 256 25.44 -21.80 -25.84
CA HIS A 256 24.36 -22.02 -24.89
C HIS A 256 24.71 -21.44 -23.51
N PRO A 257 24.02 -20.39 -23.04
CA PRO A 257 24.21 -19.90 -21.68
C PRO A 257 23.78 -20.99 -20.68
N SER A 258 24.67 -21.33 -19.76
CA SER A 258 24.46 -22.34 -18.72
C SER A 258 23.50 -21.85 -17.63
N ALA A 259 23.52 -20.55 -17.34
CA ALA A 259 22.54 -19.89 -16.48
C ALA A 259 22.29 -18.44 -16.94
N LEU A 260 21.07 -17.97 -16.73
CA LEU A 260 20.66 -16.59 -16.99
C LEU A 260 20.29 -15.95 -15.66
N ARG A 261 21.09 -14.98 -15.20
CA ARG A 261 20.78 -14.19 -14.00
C ARG A 261 20.29 -12.82 -14.43
N TYR A 262 19.10 -12.47 -13.97
CA TYR A 262 18.55 -11.13 -14.11
C TYR A 262 18.85 -10.36 -12.83
N GLN A 263 19.59 -9.27 -12.95
CA GLN A 263 19.77 -8.31 -11.87
C GLN A 263 18.99 -7.05 -12.22
N PHE A 264 18.25 -6.56 -11.24
CA PHE A 264 17.40 -5.39 -11.40
C PHE A 264 17.84 -4.32 -10.42
N HIS A 265 18.08 -3.12 -10.93
CA HIS A 265 18.33 -1.94 -10.13
C HIS A 265 17.28 -0.87 -10.45
N ALA A 266 16.59 -0.37 -9.41
CA ALA A 266 15.73 0.80 -9.49
C ALA A 266 16.49 1.97 -8.88
N ASP A 267 16.82 2.97 -9.69
CA ASP A 267 17.40 4.20 -9.18
C ASP A 267 16.29 5.17 -8.78
N ASP A 268 16.41 5.77 -7.61
CA ASP A 268 15.46 6.78 -7.16
C ASP A 268 15.73 8.11 -7.87
N ILE A 269 14.73 8.57 -8.63
CA ILE A 269 14.77 9.86 -9.32
C ILE A 269 14.79 11.00 -8.30
N SER A 270 14.05 10.89 -7.20
CA SER A 270 13.99 11.93 -6.17
C SER A 270 15.35 12.12 -5.52
N TRP A 271 16.12 11.04 -5.33
CA TRP A 271 17.48 11.13 -4.81
C TRP A 271 18.36 12.03 -5.67
N HIS A 272 18.31 11.83 -6.98
CA HIS A 272 19.16 12.56 -7.92
C HIS A 272 18.72 14.01 -8.14
N TYR A 273 17.41 14.26 -8.23
CA TYR A 273 16.88 15.59 -8.57
C TYR A 273 16.54 16.47 -7.36
N LEU A 274 16.32 15.87 -6.17
CA LEU A 274 15.98 16.61 -4.95
C LEU A 274 17.07 16.52 -3.90
N TYR A 275 17.52 15.31 -3.54
CA TYR A 275 18.45 15.15 -2.41
C TYR A 275 19.87 15.61 -2.74
N LEU A 276 20.45 15.15 -3.86
CA LEU A 276 21.81 15.56 -4.27
C LEU A 276 22.00 17.08 -4.39
N PRO A 277 21.09 17.86 -5.02
CA PRO A 277 21.27 19.31 -5.08
C PRO A 277 21.10 19.98 -3.72
N VAL A 278 20.19 19.49 -2.86
CA VAL A 278 20.02 20.01 -1.49
C VAL A 278 21.28 19.73 -0.66
N GLU A 279 21.83 18.52 -0.74
CA GLU A 279 23.08 18.14 -0.09
C GLU A 279 24.24 19.03 -0.57
N ALA A 280 24.37 19.23 -1.88
CA ALA A 280 25.39 20.09 -2.46
C ALA A 280 25.25 21.55 -1.97
N LEU A 281 24.01 22.05 -1.85
CA LEU A 281 23.73 23.39 -1.36
C LEU A 281 24.03 23.53 0.13
N LEU A 282 23.67 22.53 0.94
CA LEU A 282 24.01 22.47 2.37
C LEU A 282 25.52 22.43 2.59
N HIS A 283 26.26 21.61 1.82
CA HIS A 283 27.71 21.57 1.89
C HIS A 283 28.36 22.88 1.41
N ALA A 284 27.81 23.51 0.38
CA ALA A 284 28.27 24.83 -0.05
C ALA A 284 28.05 25.90 1.02
N ALA A 285 26.89 25.90 1.68
CA ALA A 285 26.59 26.80 2.79
C ALA A 285 27.51 26.53 4.00
N ALA A 286 27.69 25.27 4.38
CA ALA A 286 28.59 24.88 5.47
C ALA A 286 30.03 25.32 5.21
N ARG A 287 30.53 25.16 3.98
CA ARG A 287 31.86 25.67 3.59
C ARG A 287 31.95 27.19 3.66
N ARG A 288 30.88 27.93 3.32
CA ARG A 288 30.85 29.40 3.46
C ARG A 288 30.87 29.83 4.92
N VAL A 289 30.10 29.17 5.80
CA VAL A 289 30.09 29.45 7.24
C VAL A 289 31.43 29.07 7.88
N SER A 290 32.06 27.98 7.47
CA SER A 290 33.40 27.60 7.95
C SER A 290 34.46 28.67 7.64
N ARG A 291 34.32 29.43 6.54
CA ARG A 291 35.22 30.56 6.24
C ARG A 291 35.09 31.72 7.25
N ILE A 292 33.99 31.82 7.99
CA ILE A 292 33.78 32.85 9.03
C ILE A 292 34.61 32.49 10.29
N GLN A 293 34.94 31.22 10.50
CA GLN A 293 35.81 30.76 11.58
C GLN A 293 37.29 30.90 11.17
N THR A 294 37.79 32.14 11.11
CA THR A 294 39.16 32.47 10.68
C THR A 294 40.25 32.17 11.73
N GLY A 295 39.88 31.66 12.91
CA GLY A 295 40.83 31.33 13.99
C GLY A 295 41.46 32.55 14.70
N HIS A 296 41.21 33.77 14.23
CA HIS A 296 41.73 35.01 14.82
C HIS A 296 40.74 35.64 15.81
N LEU A 297 41.17 35.83 17.06
CA LEU A 297 40.35 36.40 18.15
C LEU A 297 39.71 37.76 17.81
N ARG A 298 40.39 38.61 17.02
CA ARG A 298 39.88 39.92 16.57
C ARG A 298 38.58 39.81 15.77
N HIS A 299 38.41 38.78 14.94
CA HIS A 299 37.19 38.62 14.13
C HIS A 299 36.00 38.22 15.00
N TYR A 300 36.21 37.35 15.99
CA TYR A 300 35.16 36.95 16.94
C TYR A 300 34.68 38.11 17.80
N LEU A 301 35.59 38.96 18.27
CA LEU A 301 35.24 40.16 19.03
C LEU A 301 34.43 41.16 18.17
N ALA A 302 34.81 41.34 16.90
CA ALA A 302 34.04 42.16 15.97
C ALA A 302 32.63 41.59 15.72
N TYR A 303 32.50 40.28 15.50
CA TYR A 303 31.19 39.63 15.36
C TYR A 303 30.32 39.81 16.61
N SER A 304 30.90 39.66 17.82
CA SER A 304 30.18 39.88 19.07
C SER A 304 29.72 41.32 19.26
N PHE A 305 30.55 42.30 18.89
CA PHE A 305 30.21 43.72 18.98
C PHE A 305 29.08 44.11 18.02
N PHE A 306 29.16 43.68 16.75
CA PHE A 306 28.12 43.96 15.75
C PHE A 306 26.81 43.23 16.05
N THR A 307 26.85 42.00 16.55
CA THR A 307 25.63 41.29 16.96
C THR A 307 24.95 41.99 18.14
N LEU A 308 25.69 42.50 19.12
CA LEU A 308 25.15 43.31 20.22
C LEU A 308 24.47 44.60 19.73
N LEU A 309 25.11 45.33 18.81
CA LEU A 309 24.53 46.54 18.21
C LEU A 309 23.24 46.26 17.44
N LEU A 310 23.22 45.19 16.66
CA LEU A 310 22.05 44.78 15.88
C LEU A 310 20.89 44.34 16.79
N LEU A 311 21.20 43.61 17.86
CA LEU A 311 20.20 43.16 18.82
C LEU A 311 19.64 44.34 19.64
N LEU A 312 20.49 45.31 19.99
CA LEU A 312 20.05 46.56 20.63
C LEU A 312 19.11 47.35 19.70
N TRP A 313 19.49 47.53 18.42
CA TRP A 313 18.66 48.22 17.42
C TRP A 313 17.30 47.54 17.19
N LEU A 314 17.23 46.22 17.29
CA LEU A 314 15.97 45.48 17.12
C LEU A 314 15.03 45.63 18.34
N ILE A 315 15.58 45.96 19.52
CA ILE A 315 14.84 46.11 20.77
C ILE A 315 14.41 47.57 21.01
N THR A 316 15.20 48.55 20.54
CA THR A 316 14.88 49.99 20.60
C THR A 316 14.02 50.43 19.43
#